data_AF-C0ZHR9-F1
#
_entry.id   AF-C0ZHR9-F1
#
_cell.length_a   1.000
_cell.length_b   1.000
_cell.length_c   1.000
_cell.angle_alpha   90.00
_cell.angle_beta   90.00
_cell.angle_gamma   90.00
#
_symmetry.space_group_name_H-M   'P 1'
#
loop_
_entity.id
_entity.type
_entity.pdbx_description
1 polymer ?
#
loop_
_entity_poly.entity_id
_entity_poly.type
_entity_poly.pdbx_seq_one_letter_code
_entity_poly.pdbx_strand_id
1 'polypeptide(L)' 'MSGYPVDKIYEEAAFIAYYFHWPHDEIMSMEHKERRRWCEEISAINRRQNDEPENVFDVFKRR' A
#
# COMPACT_ATOMS: atom_id res chain seq x y z
N MET A 1 -4.01 -6.12 23.06
CA MET A 1 -3.32 -5.85 21.77
C MET A 1 -4.25 -6.28 20.66
N SER A 2 -4.80 -5.33 19.89
CA SER A 2 -5.48 -5.68 18.63
C SER A 2 -4.39 -5.96 17.61
N GLY A 3 -4.37 -7.16 17.03
CA GLY A 3 -3.47 -7.48 15.92
C GLY A 3 -3.74 -6.60 14.70
N TYR A 4 -2.79 -6.55 13.77
CA TYR A 4 -3.00 -5.89 12.50
C TYR A 4 -4.05 -6.66 11.67
N PRO A 5 -5.06 -6.02 11.07
CA PRO A 5 -6.09 -6.73 10.32
C PRO A 5 -5.51 -7.45 9.09
N VAL A 6 -5.85 -8.72 8.93
CA VAL A 6 -5.38 -9.54 7.79
C VAL A 6 -5.83 -8.94 6.45
N ASP A 7 -7.05 -8.42 6.38
CA ASP A 7 -7.58 -7.78 5.17
C ASP A 7 -6.71 -6.61 4.72
N LYS A 8 -6.14 -5.84 5.66
CA LYS A 8 -5.22 -4.73 5.34
C LYS A 8 -3.92 -5.20 4.72
N ILE A 9 -3.43 -6.38 5.09
CA ILE A 9 -2.21 -6.96 4.49
C ILE A 9 -2.47 -7.28 3.02
N TYR A 10 -3.61 -7.90 2.71
CA TYR A 10 -3.98 -8.23 1.33
C TYR A 10 -4.23 -6.98 0.48
N GLU A 11 -4.88 -5.95 1.04
CA GLU A 11 -5.04 -4.65 0.38
C GLU A 11 -3.67 -4.03 0.01
N GLU A 12 -2.74 -3.99 0.96
CA GLU A 12 -1.38 -3.46 0.75
C GLU A 12 -0.61 -4.26 -0.30
N ALA A 13 -0.70 -5.59 -0.23
CA ALA A 13 -0.01 -6.48 -1.16
C ALA A 13 -0.56 -6.33 -2.58
N ALA A 14 -1.88 -6.26 -2.74
CA ALA A 14 -2.53 -6.03 -4.03
C ALA A 14 -2.16 -4.66 -4.61
N PHE A 15 -2.11 -3.62 -3.77
CA PHE A 15 -1.72 -2.28 -4.19
C PHE A 15 -0.29 -2.24 -4.73
N ILE A 16 0.68 -2.84 -4.02
CA ILE A 16 2.06 -2.90 -4.48
C ILE A 16 2.18 -3.74 -5.76
N ALA A 17 1.55 -4.92 -5.81
CA ALA A 17 1.58 -5.78 -6.99
C ALA A 17 0.97 -5.08 -8.22
N TYR A 18 -0.08 -4.27 -8.05
CA TYR A 18 -0.70 -3.54 -9.14
C TYR A 18 0.23 -2.50 -9.77
N TYR A 19 1.01 -1.75 -8.97
CA TYR A 19 1.86 -0.67 -9.48
C TYR A 19 3.28 -1.11 -9.87
N PHE A 20 3.89 -2.02 -9.10
CA PHE A 20 5.27 -2.45 -9.34
C PHE A 20 5.38 -3.85 -9.95
N HIS A 21 4.27 -4.58 -10.04
CA HIS A 21 4.23 -5.94 -10.62
C HIS A 21 5.20 -6.91 -9.95
N TRP A 22 5.49 -6.67 -8.67
CA TRP A 22 6.30 -7.58 -7.87
C TRP A 22 5.53 -8.87 -7.56
N PRO A 23 6.25 -10.01 -7.44
CA PRO A 23 5.64 -11.28 -7.08
C PRO A 23 4.96 -11.20 -5.71
N HIS A 24 3.84 -11.91 -5.56
CA HIS A 24 3.10 -11.97 -4.30
C HIS A 24 4.01 -12.40 -3.12
N ASP A 25 4.83 -13.43 -3.32
CA ASP A 25 5.69 -13.97 -2.27
C ASP A 25 6.75 -12.96 -1.81
N GLU A 26 7.27 -12.14 -2.72
CA GLU A 26 8.23 -11.08 -2.39
C GLU A 26 7.57 -10.01 -1.52
N ILE A 27 6.36 -9.58 -1.87
CA ILE A 27 5.60 -8.58 -1.11
C ILE A 27 5.17 -9.12 0.27
N MET A 28 4.79 -10.40 0.34
CA MET A 28 4.39 -11.05 1.59
C MET A 28 5.57 -11.32 2.53
N SER A 29 6.80 -11.38 2.00
CA SER A 29 8.02 -11.50 2.80
C SER A 29 8.45 -10.20 3.46
N MET A 30 7.87 -9.05 3.06
CA MET A 30 8.22 -7.74 3.61
C MET A 30 7.71 -7.55 5.02
N GLU A 31 8.55 -6.90 5.82
CA GLU A 31 8.14 -6.36 7.11
C GLU A 31 6.97 -5.40 6.96
N HIS A 32 6.08 -5.34 7.95
CA HIS A 32 4.89 -4.48 7.88
C HIS A 32 5.25 -3.02 7.57
N LYS A 33 6.32 -2.50 8.18
CA LYS A 33 6.79 -1.12 7.97
C LYS A 33 7.28 -0.87 6.54
N GLU A 34 7.93 -1.86 5.95
CA GLU A 34 8.44 -1.77 4.58
C GLU A 34 7.28 -1.74 3.59
N ARG A 35 6.32 -2.65 3.76
CA ARG A 35 5.12 -2.68 2.91
C ARG A 35 4.34 -1.35 2.97
N ARG A 36 4.15 -0.77 4.17
CA ARG A 36 3.54 0.56 4.33
C ARG A 36 4.30 1.65 3.59
N ARG A 37 5.64 1.66 3.70
CA ARG A 37 6.49 2.64 3.02
C ARG A 37 6.30 2.60 1.51
N TRP A 38 6.26 1.40 0.92
CA TRP A 38 6.03 1.27 -0.52
C TRP A 38 4.65 1.80 -0.93
N CYS A 39 3.59 1.56 -0.15
CA CYS A 39 2.28 2.16 -0.40
C CYS A 39 2.32 3.71 -0.37
N GLU A 40 3.11 4.30 0.54
CA GLU A 40 3.29 5.76 0.64
C GLU A 40 4.02 6.33 -0.59
N GLU A 41 5.10 5.67 -1.04
CA GLU A 41 5.87 6.08 -2.21
C GLU A 41 5.04 6.01 -3.51
N ILE A 42 4.31 4.91 -3.71
CA ILE A 42 3.39 4.76 -4.84
C ILE A 42 2.36 5.89 -4.83
N SER A 43 1.77 6.18 -3.67
CA SER A 43 0.82 7.27 -3.53
C SER A 43 1.45 8.64 -3.80
N ALA A 44 2.71 8.85 -3.41
CA ALA A 44 3.42 10.09 -3.69
C ALA A 44 3.72 10.27 -5.18
N ILE A 45 4.07 9.19 -5.89
CA ILE A 45 4.27 9.20 -7.35
C ILE A 45 2.95 9.55 -8.06
N ASN A 46 1.85 8.89 -7.71
CA ASN A 46 0.55 9.14 -8.32
C ASN A 46 0.06 10.57 -8.09
N ARG A 47 0.23 11.10 -6.86
CA ARG A 47 -0.11 12.49 -6.55
C ARG A 47 0.70 13.50 -7.38
N ARG A 48 1.98 13.20 -7.66
CA ARG A 48 2.82 14.08 -8.49
C ARG A 48 2.48 13.99 -9.98
N GLN A 49 2.02 12.84 -10.45
CA GLN A 49 1.74 12.63 -11.87
C GLN A 49 0.40 13.22 -12.33
N ASN A 50 -0.65 13.18 -11.50
CA ASN A 50 -2.00 13.27 -12.08
C ASN A 50 -2.93 14.42 -11.65
N ASP A 51 -2.62 15.33 -10.70
CA ASP A 51 -3.64 16.28 -10.17
C ASP A 51 -5.00 15.59 -9.82
N GLU A 52 -4.99 14.26 -9.60
CA GLU A 52 -6.16 13.39 -9.61
C GLU A 52 -6.73 13.14 -8.22
N PRO A 53 -8.02 12.73 -8.14
CA PRO A 53 -8.78 12.72 -6.91
C PRO A 53 -8.24 11.72 -5.90
N GLU A 54 -8.61 12.00 -4.64
CA GLU A 54 -8.30 11.27 -3.42
C GLU A 54 -8.13 9.76 -3.60
N ASN A 55 -6.91 9.27 -3.34
CA ASN A 55 -6.57 7.85 -3.40
C ASN A 55 -7.47 7.05 -2.43
N VAL A 56 -8.29 6.15 -2.97
CA VAL A 56 -9.20 5.28 -2.20
C VAL A 56 -8.46 4.30 -1.28
N PHE A 57 -7.17 4.08 -1.54
CA PHE A 57 -6.24 3.31 -0.71
C PHE A 57 -5.44 4.20 0.24
N ASP A 58 -5.79 5.48 0.41
CA ASP A 58 -5.24 6.31 1.48
C ASP A 58 -5.82 5.85 2.83
N VAL A 59 -5.35 4.67 3.27
CA VAL A 59 -5.81 3.97 4.47
C VAL A 59 -5.55 4.80 5.74
N PHE A 60 -4.76 5.86 5.62
CA PHE A 60 -4.42 6.79 6.70
C PHE A 60 -5.40 7.95 6.86
N LYS A 61 -6.39 8.13 5.96
CA LYS A 61 -7.38 9.21 6.07
C LYS A 61 -8.47 9.02 7.13
N ARG A 62 -8.50 7.87 7.81
CA ARG A 62 -9.38 7.64 8.97
C ARG A 62 -8.54 7.52 10.23
N ARG A 63 -8.17 8.66 10.81
CA ARG A 63 -7.75 8.76 12.20
C ARG A 63 -8.50 9.88 12.88
#